data_AF-A0A060SA32-F1
#
_entry.id   AF-A0A060SA32-F1
#
_cell.length_a   1.000
_cell.length_b   1.000
_cell.length_c   1.000
_cell.angle_alpha   90.00
_cell.angle_beta   90.00
_cell.angle_gamma   90.00
#
_symmetry.space_group_name_H-M   'P 1'
#
loop_
_entity.id
_entity.type
_entity.pdbx_description
1 polymer ?
#
loop_
_entity_poly.entity_id
_entity_poly.type
_entity_poly.pdbx_seq_one_letter_code
_entity_poly.pdbx_strand_id
1 'polypeptide(L)'
;MADSDTATLSDNLSATGSGMPRSEQPYQLRAREFVELHDQVQRIEKPLSNLLVDLCIPPALAALILDTRVDEQWIPAITEFERKLDTLKVRVRVKAARDLSEVAEGLRIVAATKLRTFFLSLLEPMKSSMTTNLQVIQSSVWMKYRPLYVFLQRHAPNVAHEIQRTYAATARTVEKSETIVSGAGESPDPEVDYKRLAYARVEGPSVVMAYMADDKNHKEPLEALIRSALLVLMDNATAEYSFITTFFANEPRPALHSKDSSNSIMSPTLLSPTRGEFDETLSNPGSDYGGESVASRRRLTSITSVISGGTPEQPNAKEELAALNALWKQVMDPVLDYCQTFIQNAIEPPPPVIPLLTIIRLTEDVVAEVQRRGCGPLETYVFAIRLKMWPVFQKLMSEHVDSLKKFAEGATSGYFRRGTTTDAAVSSICRRYVAVFNSFVALTDQAEETMIFSNLLRLRQELSKLIVTHTDKQTDPVAKARALSKFYEQLLQGLSNGPHPTSHPKAQSELAYWRERDEEARRRVASTHGPTNVTQAVRNSPNASSPKSQPKQ
;
A
#
# COMPACT_ATOMS: atom_id res chain seq x y z
N MET A 1 85.25 -20.14 -7.40
CA MET A 1 86.36 -19.23 -7.72
C MET A 1 85.91 -17.86 -7.24
N ALA A 2 86.23 -17.56 -5.98
CA ALA A 2 87.23 -16.57 -5.55
C ALA A 2 86.59 -15.16 -5.57
N ASP A 3 86.24 -14.51 -4.46
CA ASP A 3 86.96 -14.30 -3.18
C ASP A 3 88.38 -13.79 -3.39
N SER A 4 88.50 -12.47 -3.59
CA SER A 4 89.64 -11.59 -3.27
C SER A 4 89.29 -10.17 -3.74
N ASP A 5 89.80 -9.15 -3.05
CA ASP A 5 89.87 -7.72 -3.45
C ASP A 5 88.95 -6.72 -2.70
N THR A 6 88.58 -7.03 -1.45
CA THR A 6 88.10 -6.05 -0.46
C THR A 6 89.21 -5.47 0.43
N ALA A 7 90.49 -5.55 0.02
CA ALA A 7 91.64 -5.25 0.89
C ALA A 7 92.66 -4.20 0.37
N THR A 8 92.37 -3.43 -0.68
CA THR A 8 93.37 -2.52 -1.29
C THR A 8 92.99 -1.03 -1.35
N LEU A 9 91.88 -0.61 -0.72
CA LEU A 9 91.50 0.82 -0.63
C LEU A 9 91.56 1.41 0.79
N SER A 10 91.83 0.58 1.81
CA SER A 10 92.00 1.00 3.21
C SER A 10 93.41 1.51 3.55
N ASP A 11 94.41 1.28 2.68
CA ASP A 11 95.82 1.58 2.97
C ASP A 11 96.39 2.85 2.31
N ASN A 12 95.56 3.64 1.60
CA ASN A 12 96.01 4.89 0.96
C ASN A 12 95.45 6.19 1.58
N LEU A 13 94.81 6.11 2.76
CA LEU A 13 94.30 7.30 3.49
C LEU A 13 95.02 7.56 4.82
N SER A 14 96.06 6.79 5.15
CA SER A 14 96.84 6.92 6.39
C SER A 14 98.11 7.77 6.26
N ALA A 15 98.38 8.39 5.11
CA ALA A 15 99.63 9.14 4.86
C ALA A 15 99.47 10.61 4.42
N THR A 16 98.34 11.26 4.70
CA THR A 16 98.20 12.73 4.56
C THR A 16 97.50 13.34 5.78
N GLY A 17 98.05 13.08 6.95
CA GLY A 17 97.73 13.81 8.17
C GLY A 17 98.88 14.71 8.58
N SER A 18 99.00 15.91 7.98
CA SER A 18 99.70 17.03 8.63
C SER A 18 99.44 18.35 7.91
N GLY A 19 98.69 19.22 8.58
CA GLY A 19 98.67 20.66 8.29
C GLY A 19 97.51 21.15 7.43
N MET A 20 96.26 20.99 7.86
CA MET A 20 95.22 21.93 7.45
C MET A 20 95.25 23.18 8.35
N PRO A 21 95.11 24.40 7.80
CA PRO A 21 95.38 25.63 8.53
C PRO A 21 94.34 25.90 9.62
N ARG A 22 94.80 26.38 10.78
CA ARG A 22 93.97 26.84 11.92
C ARG A 22 92.92 27.91 11.56
N SER A 23 93.00 28.49 10.36
CA SER A 23 92.04 29.47 9.84
C SER A 23 90.69 28.86 9.46
N GLU A 24 90.59 27.54 9.21
CA GLU A 24 89.35 26.89 8.73
C GLU A 24 88.51 26.23 9.83
N GLN A 25 89.08 26.02 11.02
CA GLN A 25 88.37 25.47 12.18
C GLN A 25 87.09 26.25 12.59
N PRO A 26 87.08 27.60 12.66
CA PRO A 26 85.85 28.34 12.95
C PRO A 26 84.79 28.20 11.86
N TYR A 27 85.19 27.97 10.60
CA TYR A 27 84.25 27.74 9.49
C TYR A 27 83.61 26.35 9.55
N GLN A 28 84.35 25.32 9.99
CA GLN A 28 83.81 23.97 10.20
C GLN A 28 82.86 23.89 11.40
N LEU A 29 83.17 24.57 12.50
CA LEU A 29 82.27 24.71 13.65
C LEU A 29 80.97 25.41 13.24
N ARG A 30 81.08 26.53 12.53
CA ARG A 30 79.90 27.26 12.02
C ARG A 30 79.09 26.43 11.03
N ALA A 31 79.74 25.65 10.16
CA ALA A 31 79.06 24.75 9.24
C ALA A 31 78.30 23.64 9.97
N ARG A 32 78.87 23.07 11.05
CA ARG A 32 78.17 22.10 11.91
C ARG A 32 76.98 22.71 12.64
N GLU A 33 77.14 23.92 13.19
CA GLU A 33 76.05 24.67 13.80
C GLU A 33 74.92 24.95 12.80
N PHE A 34 75.24 25.32 11.56
CA PHE A 34 74.24 25.51 10.50
C PHE A 34 73.52 24.21 10.13
N VAL A 35 74.23 23.08 10.08
CA VAL A 35 73.61 21.76 9.80
C VAL A 35 72.71 21.34 10.96
N GLU A 36 73.14 21.51 12.22
CA GLU A 36 72.31 21.22 13.39
C GLU A 36 71.07 22.11 13.45
N LEU A 37 71.22 23.40 13.13
CA LEU A 37 70.10 24.34 13.05
C LEU A 37 69.14 23.95 11.92
N HIS A 38 69.65 23.56 10.75
CA HIS A 38 68.86 23.08 9.63
C HIS A 38 68.07 21.81 10.01
N ASP A 39 68.72 20.85 10.66
CA ASP A 39 68.07 19.62 11.13
C ASP A 39 67.01 19.92 12.21
N GLN A 40 67.25 20.87 13.11
CA GLN A 40 66.26 21.31 14.09
C GLN A 40 65.06 21.98 13.42
N VAL A 41 65.28 22.84 12.42
CA VAL A 41 64.21 23.48 11.64
C VAL A 41 63.42 22.42 10.88
N GLN A 42 64.06 21.47 10.20
CA GLN A 42 63.39 20.38 9.46
C GLN A 42 62.57 19.47 10.38
N ARG A 43 63.06 19.19 11.60
CA ARG A 43 62.35 18.40 12.62
C ARG A 43 61.06 19.08 13.11
N ILE A 44 60.99 20.40 13.07
CA ILE A 44 59.80 21.17 13.48
C ILE A 44 58.89 21.47 12.28
N GLU A 45 59.49 21.76 11.12
CA GLU A 45 58.80 22.10 9.87
C GLU A 45 57.94 20.95 9.37
N LYS A 46 58.44 19.71 9.38
CA LYS A 46 57.70 18.55 8.86
C LYS A 46 56.43 18.24 9.68
N PRO A 47 56.46 18.17 11.03
CA PRO A 47 55.25 18.04 11.84
C PRO A 47 54.29 19.23 11.74
N LEU A 48 54.82 20.46 11.62
CA LEU A 48 54.00 21.65 11.50
C LEU A 48 53.30 21.73 10.13
N SER A 49 54.00 21.40 9.05
CA SER A 49 53.45 21.26 7.71
C SER A 49 52.33 20.22 7.68
N ASN A 50 52.57 19.04 8.26
CA ASN A 50 51.55 17.99 8.37
C ASN A 50 50.33 18.46 9.18
N LEU A 51 50.55 19.18 10.29
CA LEU A 51 49.50 19.76 11.11
C LEU A 51 48.67 20.80 10.34
N LEU A 52 49.32 21.66 9.54
CA LEU A 52 48.65 22.67 8.73
C LEU A 52 47.83 22.03 7.61
N VAL A 53 48.39 21.06 6.89
CA VAL A 53 47.67 20.31 5.86
C VAL A 53 46.45 19.61 6.47
N ASP A 54 46.58 19.03 7.66
CA ASP A 54 45.49 18.32 8.34
C ASP A 54 44.40 19.25 8.90
N LEU A 55 44.75 20.45 9.38
CA LEU A 55 43.79 21.39 9.96
C LEU A 55 43.12 22.29 8.92
N CYS A 56 43.80 22.65 7.83
CA CYS A 56 43.26 23.58 6.84
C CYS A 56 42.13 22.94 6.00
N ILE A 57 41.00 23.64 5.90
CA ILE A 57 39.95 23.35 4.93
C ILE A 57 40.28 24.13 3.65
N PRO A 58 40.56 23.45 2.51
CA PRO A 58 40.87 24.15 1.27
C PRO A 58 39.73 25.09 0.84
N PRO A 59 40.01 26.35 0.42
CA PRO A 59 38.97 27.27 -0.04
C PRO A 59 38.15 26.74 -1.22
N ALA A 60 38.78 25.95 -2.10
CA ALA A 60 38.11 25.26 -3.20
C ALA A 60 37.06 24.25 -2.71
N LEU A 61 37.33 23.56 -1.59
CA LEU A 61 36.38 22.62 -0.98
C LEU A 61 35.18 23.35 -0.36
N ALA A 62 35.44 24.48 0.30
CA ALA A 62 34.38 25.32 0.85
C ALA A 62 33.50 25.94 -0.25
N ALA A 63 34.10 26.47 -1.32
CA ALA A 63 33.39 27.01 -2.48
C ALA A 63 32.54 25.93 -3.18
N LEU A 64 33.05 24.71 -3.33
CA LEU A 64 32.27 23.60 -3.88
C LEU A 64 31.00 23.34 -3.05
N ILE A 65 31.12 23.25 -1.73
CA ILE A 65 29.98 23.00 -0.84
C ILE A 65 28.99 24.17 -0.84
N LEU A 66 29.47 25.42 -0.93
CA LEU A 66 28.63 26.62 -0.87
C LEU A 66 27.95 26.96 -2.21
N ASP A 67 28.65 26.82 -3.33
CA ASP A 67 28.22 27.40 -4.61
C ASP A 67 27.61 26.38 -5.57
N THR A 68 27.87 25.08 -5.39
CA THR A 68 27.38 24.04 -6.31
C THR A 68 26.14 23.29 -5.79
N ARG A 69 25.43 22.64 -6.71
CA ARG A 69 24.35 21.68 -6.40
C ARG A 69 24.97 20.30 -6.14
N VAL A 70 24.30 19.49 -5.32
CA VAL A 70 24.78 18.15 -4.98
C VAL A 70 24.80 17.27 -6.22
N ASP A 71 25.99 16.77 -6.56
CA ASP A 71 26.25 15.89 -7.70
C ASP A 71 27.29 14.81 -7.34
N GLU A 72 27.88 14.16 -8.33
CA GLU A 72 28.90 13.12 -8.12
C GLU A 72 30.22 13.67 -7.56
N GLN A 73 30.53 14.95 -7.81
CA GLN A 73 31.75 15.61 -7.32
C GLN A 73 31.68 15.85 -5.80
N TRP A 74 30.47 15.87 -5.23
CA TRP A 74 30.27 15.95 -3.79
C TRP A 74 30.72 14.70 -3.03
N ILE A 75 30.77 13.53 -3.68
CA ILE A 75 31.16 12.27 -3.01
C ILE A 75 32.59 12.36 -2.46
N PRO A 76 33.63 12.59 -3.27
CA PRO A 76 34.99 12.73 -2.76
C PRO A 76 35.17 13.98 -1.88
N ALA A 77 34.46 15.07 -2.19
CA ALA A 77 34.54 16.31 -1.44
C ALA A 77 34.04 16.16 0.01
N ILE A 78 32.88 15.52 0.21
CA ILE A 78 32.32 15.29 1.54
C ILE A 78 33.16 14.29 2.33
N THR A 79 33.77 13.29 1.67
CA THR A 79 34.70 12.37 2.36
C THR A 79 35.94 13.11 2.88
N GLU A 80 36.55 13.99 2.08
CA GLU A 80 37.69 14.78 2.56
C GLU A 80 37.27 15.80 3.63
N PHE A 81 36.10 16.42 3.49
CA PHE A 81 35.55 17.32 4.51
C PHE A 81 35.26 16.60 5.84
N GLU A 82 34.72 15.38 5.79
CA GLU A 82 34.48 14.52 6.97
C GLU A 82 35.80 14.26 7.72
N ARG A 83 36.86 13.88 7.01
CA ARG A 83 38.19 13.67 7.59
C ARG A 83 38.73 14.91 8.29
N LYS A 84 38.54 16.09 7.71
CA LYS A 84 38.93 17.38 8.33
C LYS A 84 38.10 17.66 9.58
N LEU A 85 36.78 17.45 9.53
CA LEU A 85 35.91 17.64 10.69
C LEU A 85 36.32 16.75 11.87
N ASP A 86 36.61 15.48 11.62
CA ASP A 86 37.04 14.56 12.68
C ASP A 86 38.42 14.93 13.24
N THR A 87 39.33 15.39 12.39
CA THR A 87 40.65 15.86 12.82
C THR A 87 40.54 17.12 13.69
N LEU A 88 39.65 18.05 13.34
CA LEU A 88 39.36 19.25 14.13
C LEU A 88 38.75 18.90 15.50
N LYS A 89 37.85 17.91 15.55
CA LYS A 89 37.26 17.39 16.80
C LYS A 89 38.27 16.72 17.72
N VAL A 90 39.31 16.08 17.20
CA VAL A 90 40.36 15.47 18.03
C VAL A 90 41.33 16.52 18.57
N ARG A 91 41.56 17.62 17.84
CA ARG A 91 42.60 18.62 18.13
C ARG A 91 42.07 19.94 18.74
N VAL A 92 40.98 19.89 19.51
CA VAL A 92 40.30 21.06 20.15
C VAL A 92 41.21 21.91 21.07
N ARG A 93 42.33 21.32 21.54
CA ARG A 93 43.33 22.02 22.38
C ARG A 93 44.17 23.04 21.59
N VAL A 94 44.22 22.94 20.25
CA VAL A 94 44.96 23.87 19.40
C VAL A 94 44.10 25.09 19.11
N LYS A 95 44.63 26.30 19.33
CA LYS A 95 43.90 27.57 19.10
C LYS A 95 43.35 27.68 17.67
N ALA A 96 44.20 27.42 16.66
CA ALA A 96 43.80 27.45 15.26
C ALA A 96 42.67 26.44 14.92
N ALA A 97 42.66 25.27 15.57
CA ALA A 97 41.57 24.30 15.39
C ALA A 97 40.25 24.83 15.96
N ARG A 98 40.30 25.48 17.13
CA ARG A 98 39.12 26.09 17.77
C ARG A 98 38.53 27.24 16.95
N ASP A 99 39.40 28.11 16.43
CA ASP A 99 38.98 29.24 15.59
C ASP A 99 38.34 28.74 14.27
N LEU A 100 38.83 27.61 13.74
CA LEU A 100 38.26 26.99 12.53
C LEU A 100 37.01 26.14 12.81
N SER A 101 36.80 25.67 14.04
CA SER A 101 35.64 24.82 14.40
C SER A 101 34.30 25.49 14.11
N GLU A 102 34.17 26.80 14.35
CA GLU A 102 32.92 27.52 14.10
C GLU A 102 32.60 27.60 12.60
N VAL A 103 33.61 27.90 11.78
CA VAL A 103 33.49 27.95 10.32
C VAL A 103 33.20 26.55 9.75
N ALA A 104 33.89 25.52 10.26
CA ALA A 104 33.67 24.14 9.86
C ALA A 104 32.26 23.65 10.23
N GLU A 105 31.74 24.08 11.38
CA GLU A 105 30.38 23.78 11.82
C GLU A 105 29.33 24.47 10.94
N GLY A 106 29.56 25.73 10.55
CA GLY A 106 28.73 26.43 9.56
C GLY A 106 28.68 25.70 8.22
N LEU A 107 29.84 25.25 7.72
CA LEU A 107 29.94 24.49 6.48
C LEU A 107 29.27 23.12 6.58
N ARG A 108 29.35 22.45 7.74
CA ARG A 108 28.62 21.20 8.05
C ARG A 108 27.10 21.41 7.96
N ILE A 109 26.57 22.49 8.50
CA ILE A 109 25.13 22.81 8.46
C ILE A 109 24.66 23.03 7.02
N VAL A 110 25.43 23.79 6.22
CA VAL A 110 25.10 24.04 4.82
C VAL A 110 25.14 22.75 4.01
N ALA A 111 26.20 21.94 4.18
CA ALA A 111 26.30 20.63 3.54
C ALA A 111 25.11 19.72 3.91
N ALA A 112 24.76 19.63 5.20
CA ALA A 112 23.64 18.83 5.67
C ALA A 112 22.30 19.30 5.09
N THR A 113 22.07 20.61 5.01
CA THR A 113 20.86 21.21 4.43
C THR A 113 20.73 20.89 2.94
N LYS A 114 21.83 21.01 2.18
CA LYS A 114 21.84 20.70 0.74
C LYS A 114 21.64 19.21 0.47
N LEU A 115 22.32 18.34 1.23
CA LEU A 115 22.16 16.89 1.14
C LEU A 115 20.73 16.47 1.52
N ARG A 116 20.10 17.11 2.52
CA ARG A 116 18.69 16.90 2.86
C ARG A 116 17.79 17.16 1.66
N THR A 117 17.88 18.35 1.06
CA THR A 117 17.06 18.73 -0.09
C THR A 117 17.29 17.78 -1.26
N PHE A 118 18.54 17.39 -1.52
CA PHE A 118 18.89 16.40 -2.55
C PHE A 118 18.22 15.05 -2.30
N PHE A 119 18.41 14.42 -1.14
CA PHE A 119 17.80 13.12 -0.83
C PHE A 119 16.28 13.17 -0.82
N LEU A 120 15.66 14.27 -0.35
CA LEU A 120 14.21 14.44 -0.41
C LEU A 120 13.70 14.61 -1.85
N SER A 121 14.43 15.31 -2.71
CA SER A 121 14.10 15.44 -4.14
C SER A 121 14.20 14.10 -4.88
N LEU A 122 15.12 13.21 -4.48
CA LEU A 122 15.18 11.85 -5.01
C LEU A 122 13.94 11.01 -4.63
N LEU A 123 13.27 11.35 -3.54
CA LEU A 123 12.02 10.70 -3.09
C LEU A 123 10.77 11.34 -3.69
N GLU A 124 10.86 12.53 -4.29
CA GLU A 124 9.70 13.26 -4.80
C GLU A 124 9.06 12.57 -6.02
N PRO A 125 9.81 12.09 -7.03
CA PRO A 125 9.26 11.28 -8.11
C PRO A 125 8.58 9.99 -7.62
N MET A 126 9.03 9.41 -6.51
CA MET A 126 8.41 8.22 -5.92
C MET A 126 7.05 8.52 -5.26
N LYS A 127 6.79 9.79 -4.87
CA LYS A 127 5.53 10.22 -4.27
C LYS A 127 4.48 10.62 -5.31
N SER A 128 4.92 11.18 -6.45
CA SER A 128 4.04 11.69 -7.50
C SER A 128 3.82 10.69 -8.63
N SER A 129 4.82 9.88 -8.94
CA SER A 129 4.75 8.90 -10.00
C SER A 129 4.47 7.52 -9.42
N MET A 130 3.24 7.08 -9.60
CA MET A 130 2.79 5.72 -9.34
C MET A 130 3.64 4.67 -10.07
N THR A 131 4.53 5.03 -11.02
CA THR A 131 5.27 4.14 -11.94
C THR A 131 6.77 3.95 -11.65
N THR A 132 7.31 4.46 -10.55
CA THR A 132 8.77 4.43 -10.37
C THR A 132 9.24 3.17 -9.64
N ASN A 133 9.97 2.31 -10.34
CA ASN A 133 10.55 1.07 -9.81
C ASN A 133 11.53 1.37 -8.65
N LEU A 134 11.07 1.13 -7.42
CA LEU A 134 11.83 1.33 -6.18
C LEU A 134 13.20 0.63 -6.21
N GLN A 135 13.28 -0.55 -6.82
CA GLN A 135 14.50 -1.36 -6.92
C GLN A 135 15.58 -0.74 -7.80
N VAL A 136 15.21 -0.12 -8.93
CA VAL A 136 16.15 0.57 -9.82
C VAL A 136 16.70 1.83 -9.14
N ILE A 137 15.85 2.61 -8.46
CA ILE A 137 16.30 3.79 -7.69
C ILE A 137 17.21 3.39 -6.53
N GLN A 138 16.86 2.34 -5.78
CA GLN A 138 17.68 1.81 -4.69
C GLN A 138 19.07 1.37 -5.17
N SER A 139 19.11 0.57 -6.25
CA SER A 139 20.36 -0.03 -6.74
C SER A 139 21.26 0.92 -7.53
N SER A 140 20.68 1.81 -8.36
CA SER A 140 21.46 2.66 -9.27
C SER A 140 21.70 4.08 -8.76
N VAL A 141 20.77 4.65 -8.00
CA VAL A 141 20.85 6.05 -7.56
C VAL A 141 21.26 6.13 -6.09
N TRP A 142 20.55 5.45 -5.18
CA TRP A 142 20.79 5.57 -3.75
C TRP A 142 22.11 4.95 -3.30
N MET A 143 22.46 3.77 -3.82
CA MET A 143 23.73 3.11 -3.49
C MET A 143 24.95 3.94 -3.92
N LYS A 144 24.86 4.66 -5.04
CA LYS A 144 25.93 5.55 -5.52
C LYS A 144 26.22 6.68 -4.53
N TYR A 145 25.18 7.27 -3.94
CA TYR A 145 25.30 8.37 -2.97
C TYR A 145 25.42 7.90 -1.51
N ARG A 146 25.64 6.61 -1.26
CA ARG A 146 25.81 6.04 0.09
C ARG A 146 26.82 6.82 0.96
N PRO A 147 28.01 7.23 0.47
CA PRO A 147 28.97 7.97 1.30
C PRO A 147 28.41 9.29 1.84
N LEU A 148 27.59 10.00 1.05
CA LEU A 148 26.94 11.25 1.46
C LEU A 148 25.92 11.01 2.58
N TYR A 149 25.20 9.89 2.51
CA TYR A 149 24.25 9.50 3.55
C TYR A 149 24.96 9.08 4.85
N VAL A 150 26.09 8.38 4.76
CA VAL A 150 26.91 8.00 5.93
C VAL A 150 27.43 9.26 6.65
N PHE A 151 27.87 10.27 5.90
CA PHE A 151 28.22 11.57 6.46
C PHE A 151 27.05 12.20 7.23
N LEU A 152 25.84 12.22 6.66
CA LEU A 152 24.65 12.71 7.35
C LEU A 152 24.37 11.91 8.63
N GLN A 153 24.52 10.59 8.61
CA GLN A 153 24.28 9.76 9.79
C GLN A 153 25.22 10.10 10.95
N ARG A 154 26.49 10.41 10.66
CA ARG A 154 27.51 10.71 11.67
C ARG A 154 27.51 12.16 12.13
N HIS A 155 27.27 13.10 11.22
CA HIS A 155 27.42 14.53 11.47
C HIS A 155 26.07 15.28 11.58
N ALA A 156 24.95 14.68 11.15
CA ALA A 156 23.61 15.28 11.19
C ALA A 156 22.50 14.21 11.37
N PRO A 157 22.48 13.47 12.49
CA PRO A 157 21.59 12.31 12.67
C PRO A 157 20.10 12.67 12.55
N ASN A 158 19.69 13.86 12.97
CA ASN A 158 18.31 14.34 12.84
C ASN A 158 17.84 14.38 11.37
N VAL A 159 18.71 14.85 10.47
CA VAL A 159 18.45 14.93 9.03
C VAL A 159 18.44 13.52 8.43
N ALA A 160 19.36 12.65 8.83
CA ALA A 160 19.40 11.26 8.39
C ALA A 160 18.11 10.50 8.78
N HIS A 161 17.65 10.65 10.03
CA HIS A 161 16.41 10.05 10.50
C HIS A 161 15.16 10.61 9.81
N GLU A 162 15.17 11.89 9.42
CA GLU A 162 14.10 12.47 8.60
C GLU A 162 14.04 11.83 7.21
N ILE A 163 15.19 11.67 6.55
CA ILE A 163 15.29 11.00 5.25
C ILE A 163 14.85 9.55 5.36
N GLN A 164 15.27 8.82 6.41
CA GLN A 164 14.84 7.44 6.67
C GLN A 164 13.32 7.32 6.85
N ARG A 165 12.72 8.19 7.68
CA ARG A 165 11.27 8.19 7.90
C ARG A 165 10.53 8.50 6.61
N THR A 166 11.01 9.48 5.83
CA THR A 166 10.40 9.86 4.57
C THR A 166 10.52 8.75 3.53
N TYR A 167 11.69 8.11 3.43
CA TYR A 167 11.91 6.96 2.56
C TYR A 167 11.03 5.78 2.97
N ALA A 168 10.97 5.42 4.26
CA ALA A 168 10.12 4.33 4.75
C ALA A 168 8.63 4.60 4.48
N ALA A 169 8.19 5.84 4.63
CA ALA A 169 6.83 6.26 4.28
C ALA A 169 6.57 6.24 2.77
N THR A 170 7.58 6.54 1.94
CA THR A 170 7.46 6.57 0.48
C THR A 170 7.58 5.16 -0.13
N ALA A 171 8.44 4.29 0.40
CA ALA A 171 8.49 2.88 0.01
C ALA A 171 7.21 2.13 0.41
N ARG A 172 6.49 2.64 1.41
CA ARG A 172 5.17 2.16 1.84
C ARG A 172 4.02 2.92 1.18
N THR A 173 4.18 3.55 0.02
CA THR A 173 3.04 4.15 -0.71
C THR A 173 2.11 3.08 -1.27
N VAL A 174 1.37 2.47 -0.35
CA VAL A 174 -0.01 2.02 -0.50
C VAL A 174 -0.85 3.28 -0.77
N GLU A 175 -1.83 3.19 -1.67
CA GLU A 175 -2.79 4.26 -1.99
C GLU A 175 -3.22 4.98 -0.70
N LYS A 176 -2.89 6.28 -0.56
CA LYS A 176 -3.27 7.04 0.65
C LYS A 176 -4.78 7.22 0.67
N SER A 177 -5.43 6.93 1.80
CA SER A 177 -6.84 7.27 1.97
C SER A 177 -7.04 8.78 1.94
N GLU A 178 -7.76 9.24 0.92
CA GLU A 178 -8.17 10.62 0.76
C GLU A 178 -9.63 10.78 1.14
N THR A 179 -9.96 11.84 1.88
CA THR A 179 -11.35 12.14 2.21
C THR A 179 -12.11 12.61 0.97
N ILE A 180 -13.44 12.49 0.99
CA ILE A 180 -14.31 13.00 -0.10
C ILE A 180 -14.03 14.47 -0.43
N VAL A 181 -13.52 15.27 0.53
CA VAL A 181 -13.21 16.70 0.38
C VAL A 181 -11.76 16.96 -0.11
N SER A 182 -10.85 15.99 0.00
CA SER A 182 -9.43 16.16 -0.34
C SER A 182 -9.23 16.43 -1.84
N GLY A 183 -8.74 17.61 -2.24
CA GLY A 183 -8.52 17.95 -3.65
C GLY A 183 -9.78 18.39 -4.43
N ALA A 184 -10.86 18.75 -3.73
CA ALA A 184 -12.10 19.25 -4.35
C ALA A 184 -11.83 20.47 -5.25
N GLY A 185 -11.95 20.28 -6.57
CA GLY A 185 -11.73 21.30 -7.60
C GLY A 185 -10.39 21.25 -8.35
N GLU A 186 -9.43 20.42 -7.94
CA GLU A 186 -8.08 20.35 -8.54
C GLU A 186 -7.75 18.98 -9.19
N SER A 187 -8.40 17.88 -8.75
CA SER A 187 -8.14 16.52 -9.26
C SER A 187 -9.08 16.11 -10.41
N PRO A 188 -8.62 15.36 -11.44
CA PRO A 188 -9.52 14.72 -12.39
C PRO A 188 -10.49 13.80 -11.65
N ASP A 189 -11.71 13.70 -12.18
CA ASP A 189 -12.81 13.04 -11.50
C ASP A 189 -12.52 11.55 -11.27
N PRO A 190 -12.85 11.01 -10.08
CA PRO A 190 -12.74 9.58 -9.86
C PRO A 190 -13.82 8.88 -10.67
N GLU A 191 -13.44 8.39 -11.84
CA GLU A 191 -14.21 7.41 -12.59
C GLU A 191 -14.24 6.12 -11.77
N VAL A 192 -15.43 5.61 -11.46
CA VAL A 192 -15.56 4.34 -10.74
C VAL A 192 -15.07 3.24 -11.68
N ASP A 193 -13.89 2.69 -11.40
CA ASP A 193 -13.42 1.51 -12.12
C ASP A 193 -14.17 0.27 -11.62
N TYR A 194 -15.32 0.00 -12.26
CA TYR A 194 -16.14 -1.18 -11.97
C TYR A 194 -15.38 -2.50 -12.12
N LYS A 195 -14.26 -2.54 -12.88
CA LYS A 195 -13.43 -3.73 -12.99
C LYS A 195 -12.73 -4.06 -11.68
N ARG A 196 -12.35 -3.05 -10.89
CA ARG A 196 -11.75 -3.24 -9.56
C ARG A 196 -12.74 -3.85 -8.56
N LEU A 197 -14.05 -3.58 -8.72
CA LEU A 197 -15.06 -4.17 -7.85
C LEU A 197 -15.19 -5.69 -8.04
N ALA A 198 -14.80 -6.23 -9.19
CA ALA A 198 -14.84 -7.66 -9.46
C ALA A 198 -13.92 -8.48 -8.55
N TYR A 199 -12.89 -7.85 -7.94
CA TYR A 199 -12.02 -8.51 -6.97
C TYR A 199 -12.75 -8.90 -5.66
N ALA A 200 -13.97 -8.39 -5.43
CA ALA A 200 -14.79 -8.71 -4.26
C ALA A 200 -15.31 -10.15 -4.22
N ARG A 201 -15.31 -10.89 -5.34
CA ARG A 201 -15.93 -12.23 -5.42
C ARG A 201 -14.92 -13.31 -5.69
N VAL A 202 -15.00 -14.48 -5.07
CA VAL A 202 -14.04 -15.59 -5.32
C VAL A 202 -13.96 -15.97 -6.82
N GLU A 203 -15.06 -15.91 -7.56
CA GLU A 203 -15.14 -16.15 -9.02
C GLU A 203 -14.69 -14.95 -9.90
N GLY A 204 -14.07 -13.92 -9.30
CA GLY A 204 -13.55 -12.73 -9.98
C GLY A 204 -12.23 -12.93 -10.72
N PRO A 205 -11.48 -11.84 -10.99
CA PRO A 205 -10.22 -11.91 -11.74
C PRO A 205 -9.18 -12.86 -11.12
N SER A 206 -8.32 -13.43 -11.97
CA SER A 206 -7.32 -14.43 -11.57
C SER A 206 -6.27 -13.89 -10.60
N VAL A 207 -5.63 -14.81 -9.88
CA VAL A 207 -4.53 -14.53 -8.94
C VAL A 207 -3.34 -13.92 -9.69
N VAL A 208 -2.72 -12.92 -9.08
CA VAL A 208 -1.49 -12.28 -9.57
C VAL A 208 -0.34 -13.25 -9.41
N MET A 209 0.28 -13.63 -10.52
CA MET A 209 1.36 -14.60 -10.54
C MET A 209 2.71 -13.93 -10.24
N ALA A 210 3.64 -14.68 -9.64
CA ALA A 210 4.96 -14.15 -9.25
C ALA A 210 5.73 -13.52 -10.42
N TYR A 211 5.68 -14.11 -11.62
CA TYR A 211 6.34 -13.55 -12.82
C TYR A 211 5.74 -12.22 -13.28
N MET A 212 4.46 -11.95 -12.96
CA MET A 212 3.81 -10.68 -13.27
C MET A 212 4.32 -9.58 -12.34
N ALA A 213 4.73 -9.94 -11.12
CA ALA A 213 5.37 -9.00 -10.19
C ALA A 213 6.79 -8.58 -10.62
N ASP A 214 7.43 -9.35 -11.50
CA ASP A 214 8.75 -9.01 -12.07
C ASP A 214 8.66 -8.01 -13.22
N ASP A 215 7.47 -7.82 -13.84
CA ASP A 215 7.27 -6.83 -14.90
C ASP A 215 7.18 -5.42 -14.32
N LYS A 216 8.10 -4.55 -14.77
CA LYS A 216 8.21 -3.15 -14.31
C LYS A 216 6.99 -2.30 -14.68
N ASN A 217 6.20 -2.72 -15.66
CA ASN A 217 5.01 -2.01 -16.12
C ASN A 217 3.71 -2.52 -15.47
N HIS A 218 3.76 -3.67 -14.81
CA HIS A 218 2.59 -4.30 -14.23
C HIS A 218 2.35 -3.75 -12.82
N LYS A 219 1.15 -3.20 -12.59
CA LYS A 219 0.73 -2.73 -11.27
C LYS A 219 -0.66 -3.22 -10.98
N GLU A 220 -0.77 -3.86 -9.84
CA GLU A 220 -2.02 -4.41 -9.35
C GLU A 220 -2.51 -3.58 -8.16
N PRO A 221 -3.82 -3.30 -8.09
CA PRO A 221 -4.38 -2.59 -6.96
C PRO A 221 -4.32 -3.47 -5.69
N LEU A 222 -4.43 -2.83 -4.52
CA LEU A 222 -4.27 -3.49 -3.23
C LEU A 222 -5.23 -4.68 -3.05
N GLU A 223 -6.48 -4.53 -3.47
CA GLU A 223 -7.50 -5.58 -3.39
C GLU A 223 -7.15 -6.81 -4.24
N ALA A 224 -6.45 -6.63 -5.36
CA ALA A 224 -5.99 -7.75 -6.20
C ALA A 224 -4.86 -8.54 -5.53
N LEU A 225 -3.96 -7.85 -4.82
CA LEU A 225 -2.88 -8.49 -4.07
C LEU A 225 -3.41 -9.27 -2.86
N ILE A 226 -4.31 -8.67 -2.08
CA ILE A 226 -4.93 -9.34 -0.92
C ILE A 226 -5.78 -10.52 -1.39
N ARG A 227 -6.53 -10.36 -2.48
CA ARG A 227 -7.24 -11.46 -3.14
C ARG A 227 -6.32 -12.61 -3.48
N SER A 228 -5.22 -12.31 -4.17
CA SER A 228 -4.25 -13.32 -4.57
C SER A 228 -3.71 -14.07 -3.36
N ALA A 229 -3.34 -13.36 -2.29
CA ALA A 229 -2.88 -13.95 -1.05
C ALA A 229 -3.95 -14.83 -0.37
N LEU A 230 -5.20 -14.35 -0.28
CA LEU A 230 -6.30 -15.08 0.38
C LEU A 230 -6.71 -16.33 -0.40
N LEU A 231 -6.77 -16.27 -1.74
CA LEU A 231 -7.13 -17.42 -2.57
C LEU A 231 -6.04 -18.51 -2.51
N VAL A 232 -4.77 -18.13 -2.65
CA VAL A 232 -3.65 -19.07 -2.52
C VAL A 232 -3.60 -19.69 -1.12
N LEU A 233 -3.81 -18.88 -0.08
CA LEU A 233 -3.90 -19.39 1.28
C LEU A 233 -5.06 -20.38 1.41
N MET A 234 -6.25 -20.04 0.90
CA MET A 234 -7.43 -20.88 0.97
C MET A 234 -7.20 -22.24 0.29
N ASP A 235 -6.70 -22.25 -0.94
CA ASP A 235 -6.49 -23.48 -1.69
C ASP A 235 -5.47 -24.38 -1.00
N ASN A 236 -4.31 -23.84 -0.63
CA ASN A 236 -3.26 -24.60 0.04
C ASN A 236 -3.72 -25.10 1.41
N ALA A 237 -4.30 -24.22 2.23
CA ALA A 237 -4.63 -24.57 3.61
C ALA A 237 -5.81 -25.55 3.69
N THR A 238 -6.76 -25.49 2.74
CA THR A 238 -7.86 -26.48 2.64
C THR A 238 -7.37 -27.82 2.09
N ALA A 239 -6.44 -27.83 1.15
CA ALA A 239 -5.80 -29.05 0.67
C ALA A 239 -5.00 -29.75 1.78
N GLU A 240 -4.18 -28.99 2.53
CA GLU A 240 -3.43 -29.51 3.69
C GLU A 240 -4.37 -30.02 4.79
N TYR A 241 -5.50 -29.34 5.02
CA TYR A 241 -6.50 -29.82 5.98
C TYR A 241 -7.11 -31.15 5.56
N SER A 242 -7.51 -31.28 4.30
CA SER A 242 -8.03 -32.53 3.76
C SER A 242 -6.98 -33.64 3.82
N PHE A 243 -5.72 -33.34 3.52
CA PHE A 243 -4.62 -34.30 3.61
C PHE A 243 -4.44 -34.77 5.06
N ILE A 244 -4.29 -33.86 6.02
CA ILE A 244 -4.04 -34.19 7.42
C ILE A 244 -5.20 -35.00 8.00
N THR A 245 -6.44 -34.58 7.76
CA THR A 245 -7.63 -35.27 8.27
C THR A 245 -7.91 -36.60 7.59
N THR A 246 -7.36 -36.85 6.40
CA THR A 246 -7.51 -38.13 5.71
C THR A 246 -6.37 -39.08 6.03
N PHE A 247 -5.14 -38.60 6.02
CA PHE A 247 -3.92 -39.41 6.17
C PHE A 247 -3.64 -39.78 7.63
N PHE A 248 -3.89 -38.87 8.59
CA PHE A 248 -3.63 -39.09 10.01
C PHE A 248 -4.87 -39.44 10.83
N ALA A 249 -6.06 -39.53 10.21
CA ALA A 249 -7.24 -40.06 10.91
C ALA A 249 -7.05 -41.54 11.23
N ASN A 250 -7.51 -41.95 12.40
CA ASN A 250 -7.46 -43.35 12.81
C ASN A 250 -8.40 -44.18 11.96
N GLU A 251 -7.85 -45.13 11.19
CA GLU A 251 -8.66 -46.09 10.48
C GLU A 251 -9.32 -47.06 11.48
N PRO A 252 -10.65 -47.25 11.47
CA PRO A 252 -11.29 -48.23 12.34
C PRO A 252 -10.78 -49.62 11.98
N ARG A 253 -10.08 -50.28 12.90
CA ARG A 253 -9.61 -51.67 12.72
C ARG A 253 -10.77 -52.55 12.25
N PRO A 254 -10.61 -53.33 11.16
CA PRO A 254 -11.58 -54.36 10.82
C PRO A 254 -11.72 -55.32 12.00
N ALA A 255 -12.96 -55.58 12.43
CA ALA A 255 -13.21 -56.55 13.48
C ALA A 255 -12.67 -57.92 13.04
N LEU A 256 -11.71 -58.46 13.81
CA LEU A 256 -11.24 -59.83 13.66
C LEU A 256 -12.42 -60.78 13.91
N HIS A 257 -12.98 -61.38 12.86
CA HIS A 257 -14.00 -62.41 12.98
C HIS A 257 -13.40 -63.62 13.74
N SER A 258 -13.85 -63.81 14.98
CA SER A 258 -13.65 -65.01 15.76
C SER A 258 -14.31 -66.20 15.06
N LYS A 259 -13.52 -67.23 14.77
CA LYS A 259 -13.96 -68.55 14.32
C LYS A 259 -14.93 -69.17 15.34
N ASP A 260 -16.08 -69.62 14.87
CA ASP A 260 -16.71 -70.88 15.27
C ASP A 260 -17.55 -71.40 14.07
N SER A 261 -17.10 -72.42 13.34
CA SER A 261 -17.20 -73.87 13.63
C SER A 261 -18.52 -74.49 13.13
N SER A 262 -18.50 -75.07 11.91
CA SER A 262 -19.20 -76.33 11.60
C SER A 262 -18.71 -76.97 10.28
N ASN A 263 -17.78 -77.92 10.46
CA ASN A 263 -17.55 -79.19 9.75
C ASN A 263 -18.29 -79.48 8.43
N SER A 264 -17.55 -79.84 7.38
CA SER A 264 -17.29 -81.26 7.05
C SER A 264 -16.66 -81.43 5.65
N ILE A 265 -15.36 -81.75 5.64
CA ILE A 265 -14.70 -82.86 4.94
C ILE A 265 -15.23 -83.23 3.54
N MET A 266 -14.46 -82.96 2.48
CA MET A 266 -13.81 -83.98 1.62
C MET A 266 -12.80 -83.30 0.67
N SER A 267 -11.58 -83.82 0.66
CA SER A 267 -10.47 -83.48 -0.25
C SER A 267 -10.64 -84.20 -1.62
N PRO A 268 -9.68 -84.16 -2.58
CA PRO A 268 -9.86 -83.41 -3.82
C PRO A 268 -9.79 -84.28 -5.10
N THR A 269 -10.03 -83.62 -6.25
CA THR A 269 -9.54 -83.97 -7.61
C THR A 269 -10.32 -85.02 -8.40
N LEU A 270 -10.84 -84.63 -9.58
CA LEU A 270 -10.41 -85.09 -10.92
C LEU A 270 -11.54 -84.94 -11.95
N LEU A 271 -11.35 -84.06 -12.93
CA LEU A 271 -11.94 -84.21 -14.26
C LEU A 271 -10.91 -83.79 -15.32
N SER A 272 -10.35 -84.79 -16.00
CA SER A 272 -10.16 -84.78 -17.45
C SER A 272 -11.43 -85.36 -18.10
N PRO A 273 -11.58 -85.25 -19.42
CA PRO A 273 -12.25 -84.19 -20.16
C PRO A 273 -13.68 -84.59 -20.56
N THR A 274 -14.45 -83.74 -21.27
CA THR A 274 -15.02 -84.04 -22.62
C THR A 274 -16.07 -83.00 -23.05
N ARG A 275 -15.84 -82.44 -24.25
CA ARG A 275 -16.75 -81.88 -25.28
C ARG A 275 -17.59 -80.63 -25.02
N GLY A 276 -17.43 -79.71 -25.97
CA GLY A 276 -18.54 -78.93 -26.52
C GLY A 276 -18.14 -77.54 -26.97
N GLU A 277 -17.62 -77.41 -28.19
CA GLU A 277 -17.63 -76.15 -28.95
C GLU A 277 -19.06 -75.58 -28.99
N PHE A 278 -19.23 -74.27 -28.85
CA PHE A 278 -19.95 -73.42 -29.81
C PHE A 278 -19.78 -71.93 -29.45
N ASP A 279 -19.88 -71.15 -30.50
CA ASP A 279 -19.36 -69.81 -30.74
C ASP A 279 -20.35 -68.69 -30.39
N GLU A 280 -19.82 -67.47 -30.45
CA GLU A 280 -20.47 -66.23 -30.92
C GLU A 280 -21.29 -65.31 -30.00
N THR A 281 -20.73 -64.08 -29.91
CA THR A 281 -21.33 -62.76 -30.24
C THR A 281 -21.54 -61.71 -29.14
N LEU A 282 -20.81 -60.62 -29.35
CA LEU A 282 -20.97 -59.26 -28.84
C LEU A 282 -22.26 -58.59 -29.37
N SER A 283 -22.85 -57.70 -28.55
CA SER A 283 -23.28 -56.30 -28.87
C SER A 283 -24.54 -55.90 -28.07
N ASN A 284 -24.45 -55.08 -27.02
CA ASN A 284 -24.60 -53.60 -26.98
C ASN A 284 -26.08 -53.15 -26.68
N PRO A 285 -26.41 -51.84 -26.58
CA PRO A 285 -26.57 -51.01 -25.38
C PRO A 285 -28.02 -50.48 -25.13
N GLY A 286 -28.27 -49.74 -24.03
CA GLY A 286 -29.44 -48.83 -23.96
C GLY A 286 -29.78 -48.22 -22.58
N SER A 287 -29.71 -46.86 -22.52
CA SER A 287 -30.60 -45.84 -21.88
C SER A 287 -31.33 -46.15 -20.55
N ASP A 288 -31.68 -45.23 -19.64
CA ASP A 288 -31.79 -43.77 -19.62
C ASP A 288 -32.09 -43.28 -18.17
N TYR A 289 -31.89 -41.97 -17.93
CA TYR A 289 -32.59 -41.10 -16.97
C TYR A 289 -32.46 -41.19 -15.42
N GLY A 290 -31.85 -40.13 -14.85
CA GLY A 290 -32.49 -39.25 -13.85
C GLY A 290 -32.23 -39.45 -12.35
N GLY A 291 -31.75 -38.39 -11.67
CA GLY A 291 -32.06 -38.14 -10.24
C GLY A 291 -30.88 -37.80 -9.33
N GLU A 292 -30.77 -36.52 -8.96
CA GLU A 292 -29.92 -35.96 -7.91
C GLU A 292 -30.08 -36.70 -6.56
N SER A 293 -28.98 -36.99 -5.85
CA SER A 293 -29.06 -37.40 -4.43
C SER A 293 -28.26 -36.45 -3.55
N VAL A 294 -29.03 -35.63 -2.83
CA VAL A 294 -28.65 -34.77 -1.72
C VAL A 294 -28.17 -35.64 -0.56
N ALA A 295 -26.93 -35.42 -0.11
CA ALA A 295 -26.38 -36.07 1.07
C ALA A 295 -27.16 -35.66 2.33
N SER A 296 -27.73 -36.67 2.99
CA SER A 296 -28.66 -36.54 4.10
C SER A 296 -27.97 -36.11 5.40
N ARG A 297 -28.53 -35.09 6.06
CA ARG A 297 -28.19 -34.62 7.41
C ARG A 297 -28.32 -35.76 8.42
N ARG A 298 -27.24 -36.12 9.13
CA ARG A 298 -27.33 -36.98 10.32
C ARG A 298 -27.82 -36.17 11.53
N ARG A 299 -29.00 -36.56 12.01
CA ARG A 299 -29.70 -36.05 13.20
C ARG A 299 -29.16 -36.74 14.45
N LEU A 300 -29.01 -36.00 15.55
CA LEU A 300 -28.73 -36.52 16.90
C LEU A 300 -29.90 -37.37 17.44
N THR A 301 -29.56 -38.46 18.14
CA THR A 301 -30.40 -39.06 19.21
C THR A 301 -29.52 -39.60 20.34
N SER A 302 -29.99 -39.41 21.58
CA SER A 302 -29.24 -39.55 22.84
C SER A 302 -29.44 -40.90 23.55
N ILE A 303 -28.41 -41.29 24.33
CA ILE A 303 -28.42 -41.94 25.66
C ILE A 303 -29.21 -43.26 25.83
N THR A 304 -28.49 -44.37 26.05
CA THR A 304 -28.52 -45.25 27.26
C THR A 304 -27.87 -46.60 26.94
N SER A 305 -26.66 -46.84 27.46
CA SER A 305 -26.22 -48.17 27.94
C SER A 305 -24.84 -48.00 28.59
N VAL A 306 -24.84 -48.08 29.91
CA VAL A 306 -23.65 -48.21 30.76
C VAL A 306 -23.54 -49.68 31.15
N ILE A 307 -22.31 -50.11 31.46
CA ILE A 307 -21.88 -51.38 32.08
C ILE A 307 -21.37 -52.41 31.06
N SER A 308 -20.04 -52.44 30.87
CA SER A 308 -19.18 -53.62 31.12
C SER A 308 -17.76 -53.40 30.58
N GLY A 309 -16.75 -53.61 31.43
CA GLY A 309 -15.44 -54.15 31.04
C GLY A 309 -14.45 -53.19 30.38
N GLY A 310 -13.33 -52.94 31.06
CA GLY A 310 -12.22 -52.13 30.55
C GLY A 310 -11.73 -52.57 29.17
N THR A 311 -11.69 -51.61 28.25
CA THR A 311 -10.97 -51.64 26.98
C THR A 311 -10.27 -50.28 26.84
N PRO A 312 -9.10 -50.20 26.19
CA PRO A 312 -8.35 -48.95 26.08
C PRO A 312 -9.23 -47.90 25.40
N GLU A 313 -9.39 -46.76 26.06
CA GLU A 313 -10.20 -45.62 25.61
C GLU A 313 -9.90 -45.32 24.14
N GLN A 314 -10.87 -45.60 23.25
CA GLN A 314 -10.84 -45.00 21.92
C GLN A 314 -10.95 -43.49 22.10
N PRO A 315 -10.07 -42.67 21.50
CA PRO A 315 -10.18 -41.23 21.61
C PRO A 315 -11.57 -40.80 21.17
N ASN A 316 -12.21 -39.96 21.98
CA ASN A 316 -13.49 -39.37 21.62
C ASN A 316 -13.34 -38.70 20.25
N ALA A 317 -14.23 -38.94 19.28
CA ALA A 317 -14.07 -38.43 17.91
C ALA A 317 -13.84 -36.90 17.85
N LYS A 318 -14.33 -36.18 18.86
CA LYS A 318 -14.08 -34.75 19.06
C LYS A 318 -12.64 -34.42 19.49
N GLU A 319 -12.03 -35.24 20.33
CA GLU A 319 -10.63 -35.10 20.78
C GLU A 319 -9.66 -35.44 19.64
N GLU A 320 -9.97 -36.47 18.85
CA GLU A 320 -9.19 -36.81 17.65
C GLU A 320 -9.22 -35.67 16.63
N LEU A 321 -10.41 -35.12 16.32
CA LEU A 321 -10.53 -33.95 15.46
C LEU A 321 -9.77 -32.73 16.01
N ALA A 322 -9.76 -32.55 17.34
CA ALA A 322 -8.99 -31.47 17.97
C ALA A 322 -7.47 -31.67 17.82
N ALA A 323 -6.97 -32.91 17.91
CA ALA A 323 -5.57 -33.23 17.68
C ALA A 323 -5.16 -33.00 16.21
N LEU A 324 -6.01 -33.40 15.26
CA LEU A 324 -5.79 -33.15 13.82
C LEU A 324 -5.80 -31.64 13.51
N ASN A 325 -6.71 -30.88 14.11
CA ASN A 325 -6.73 -29.41 14.01
C ASN A 325 -5.45 -28.77 14.57
N ALA A 326 -4.92 -29.30 15.67
CA ALA A 326 -3.68 -28.81 16.27
C ALA A 326 -2.47 -29.11 15.37
N LEU A 327 -2.42 -30.30 14.77
CA LEU A 327 -1.38 -30.67 13.81
C LEU A 327 -1.41 -29.76 12.58
N TRP A 328 -2.60 -29.52 12.01
CA TRP A 328 -2.77 -28.59 10.90
C TRP A 328 -2.30 -27.18 11.26
N LYS A 329 -2.64 -26.68 12.45
CA LYS A 329 -2.16 -25.37 12.92
C LYS A 329 -0.65 -25.33 13.00
N GLN A 330 -0.02 -26.36 13.56
CA GLN A 330 1.44 -26.43 13.63
C GLN A 330 2.10 -26.34 12.24
N VAL A 331 1.48 -26.91 11.21
CA VAL A 331 1.95 -26.81 9.81
C VAL A 331 1.70 -25.42 9.22
N MET A 332 0.51 -24.86 9.45
CA MET A 332 0.05 -23.63 8.79
C MET A 332 0.42 -22.33 9.50
N ASP A 333 0.72 -22.35 10.81
CA ASP A 333 0.95 -21.17 11.64
C ASP A 333 1.98 -20.18 11.04
N PRO A 334 3.14 -20.62 10.51
CA PRO A 334 4.10 -19.69 9.89
C PRO A 334 3.51 -18.94 8.68
N VAL A 335 2.66 -19.62 7.89
CA VAL A 335 1.99 -19.03 6.72
C VAL A 335 0.85 -18.11 7.17
N LEU A 336 0.09 -18.52 8.17
CA LEU A 336 -0.99 -17.72 8.76
C LEU A 336 -0.45 -16.42 9.38
N ASP A 337 0.69 -16.47 10.07
CA ASP A 337 1.36 -15.30 10.64
C ASP A 337 1.89 -14.35 9.56
N TYR A 338 2.47 -14.91 8.49
CA TYR A 338 2.90 -14.13 7.34
C TYR A 338 1.72 -13.41 6.68
N CYS A 339 0.64 -14.14 6.35
CA CYS A 339 -0.56 -13.56 5.75
C CYS A 339 -1.21 -12.52 6.68
N GLN A 340 -1.24 -12.76 7.98
CA GLN A 340 -1.78 -11.82 8.96
C GLN A 340 -0.96 -10.53 8.98
N THR A 341 0.37 -10.66 9.00
CA THR A 341 1.29 -9.50 8.99
C THR A 341 1.17 -8.72 7.68
N PHE A 342 1.10 -9.43 6.54
CA PHE A 342 0.91 -8.82 5.23
C PHE A 342 -0.41 -8.03 5.15
N ILE A 343 -1.53 -8.64 5.55
CA ILE A 343 -2.85 -7.99 5.53
C ILE A 343 -2.86 -6.80 6.50
N GLN A 344 -2.30 -6.94 7.71
CA GLN A 344 -2.22 -5.85 8.68
C GLN A 344 -1.43 -4.66 8.10
N ASN A 345 -0.28 -4.92 7.48
CA ASN A 345 0.54 -3.88 6.85
C ASN A 345 -0.13 -3.26 5.62
N ALA A 346 -0.98 -4.01 4.92
CA ALA A 346 -1.74 -3.54 3.78
C ALA A 346 -2.90 -2.62 4.19
N ILE A 347 -3.53 -2.88 5.34
CA ILE A 347 -4.60 -2.03 5.89
C ILE A 347 -4.11 -0.91 6.81
N GLU A 348 -2.81 -0.88 7.16
CA GLU A 348 -2.17 0.18 7.94
C GLU A 348 -1.00 0.83 7.17
N PRO A 349 -1.20 2.02 6.58
CA PRO A 349 -2.28 2.98 6.82
C PRO A 349 -3.63 2.58 6.20
N PRO A 350 -4.77 3.09 6.72
CA PRO A 350 -6.08 2.74 6.20
C PRO A 350 -6.19 3.07 4.71
N PRO A 351 -6.60 2.12 3.84
CA PRO A 351 -6.78 2.35 2.42
C PRO A 351 -8.06 3.15 2.14
N PRO A 352 -8.30 3.59 0.90
CA PRO A 352 -9.56 4.21 0.52
C PRO A 352 -10.76 3.29 0.81
N VAL A 353 -11.91 3.90 1.12
CA VAL A 353 -13.06 3.16 1.68
C VAL A 353 -13.68 2.14 0.72
N ILE A 354 -13.61 2.38 -0.59
CA ILE A 354 -14.13 1.45 -1.62
C ILE A 354 -13.27 0.17 -1.67
N PRO A 355 -11.94 0.23 -1.91
CA PRO A 355 -11.04 -0.94 -1.79
C PRO A 355 -11.20 -1.70 -0.47
N LEU A 356 -11.32 -1.00 0.65
CA LEU A 356 -11.52 -1.65 1.95
C LEU A 356 -12.81 -2.47 1.98
N LEU A 357 -13.92 -1.92 1.49
CA LEU A 357 -15.19 -2.65 1.41
C LEU A 357 -15.10 -3.83 0.43
N THR A 358 -14.41 -3.67 -0.70
CA THR A 358 -14.12 -4.76 -1.65
C THR A 358 -13.39 -5.91 -0.98
N ILE A 359 -12.35 -5.62 -0.18
CA ILE A 359 -11.58 -6.63 0.57
C ILE A 359 -12.45 -7.29 1.65
N ILE A 360 -13.31 -6.53 2.34
CA ILE A 360 -14.24 -7.07 3.34
C ILE A 360 -15.21 -8.06 2.68
N ARG A 361 -15.75 -7.74 1.49
CA ARG A 361 -16.64 -8.63 0.74
C ARG A 361 -15.94 -9.89 0.25
N LEU A 362 -14.75 -9.73 -0.30
CA LEU A 362 -13.89 -10.86 -0.66
C LEU A 362 -13.65 -11.79 0.53
N THR A 363 -13.39 -11.23 1.70
CA THR A 363 -13.14 -12.03 2.90
C THR A 363 -14.40 -12.77 3.35
N GLU A 364 -15.58 -12.19 3.15
CA GLU A 364 -16.87 -12.86 3.38
C GLU A 364 -17.08 -14.05 2.44
N ASP A 365 -16.84 -13.86 1.14
CA ASP A 365 -16.95 -14.94 0.15
C ASP A 365 -15.93 -16.05 0.42
N VAL A 366 -14.68 -15.70 0.79
CA VAL A 366 -13.65 -16.67 1.18
C VAL A 366 -14.07 -17.45 2.42
N VAL A 367 -14.67 -16.80 3.44
CA VAL A 367 -15.21 -17.52 4.61
C VAL A 367 -16.29 -18.52 4.19
N ALA A 368 -17.23 -18.11 3.34
CA ALA A 368 -18.30 -19.00 2.86
C ALA A 368 -17.73 -20.20 2.07
N GLU A 369 -16.71 -19.96 1.25
CA GLU A 369 -16.04 -21.01 0.48
C GLU A 369 -15.23 -21.97 1.39
N VAL A 370 -14.55 -21.45 2.41
CA VAL A 370 -13.84 -22.26 3.42
C VAL A 370 -14.80 -23.12 4.23
N GLN A 371 -15.97 -22.57 4.59
CA GLN A 371 -17.05 -23.32 5.25
C GLN A 371 -17.55 -24.45 4.36
N ARG A 372 -17.73 -24.21 3.05
CA ARG A 372 -18.13 -25.23 2.07
C ARG A 372 -17.09 -26.35 1.96
N ARG A 373 -15.80 -26.02 2.11
CA ARG A 373 -14.67 -26.97 2.12
C ARG A 373 -14.44 -27.64 3.48
N GLY A 374 -15.14 -27.23 4.54
CA GLY A 374 -15.11 -27.88 5.86
C GLY A 374 -13.84 -27.64 6.70
N CYS A 375 -13.06 -26.60 6.40
CA CYS A 375 -11.82 -26.30 7.15
C CYS A 375 -12.09 -25.31 8.31
N GLY A 376 -12.47 -25.84 9.46
CA GLY A 376 -12.82 -25.03 10.65
C GLY A 376 -11.69 -24.13 11.20
N PRO A 377 -10.43 -24.61 11.31
CA PRO A 377 -9.32 -23.76 11.75
C PRO A 377 -9.09 -22.53 10.87
N LEU A 378 -9.15 -22.70 9.55
CA LEU A 378 -9.00 -21.59 8.59
C LEU A 378 -10.19 -20.64 8.63
N GLU A 379 -11.41 -21.15 8.76
CA GLU A 379 -12.63 -20.33 8.92
C GLU A 379 -12.46 -19.34 10.08
N THR A 380 -12.02 -19.84 11.24
CA THR A 380 -11.80 -19.01 12.44
C THR A 380 -10.79 -17.90 12.17
N TYR A 381 -9.71 -18.22 11.45
CA TYR A 381 -8.65 -17.26 11.10
C TYR A 381 -9.15 -16.18 10.14
N VAL A 382 -9.78 -16.56 9.02
CA VAL A 382 -10.26 -15.60 8.01
C VAL A 382 -11.39 -14.74 8.59
N PHE A 383 -12.27 -15.32 9.42
CA PHE A 383 -13.30 -14.58 10.14
C PHE A 383 -12.71 -13.54 11.10
N ALA A 384 -11.62 -13.87 11.81
CA ALA A 384 -10.92 -12.91 12.67
C ALA A 384 -10.33 -11.73 11.89
N ILE A 385 -9.78 -11.98 10.69
CA ILE A 385 -9.32 -10.90 9.79
C ILE A 385 -10.49 -9.99 9.41
N ARG A 386 -11.63 -10.57 9.02
CA ARG A 386 -12.85 -9.80 8.69
C ARG A 386 -13.28 -8.89 9.84
N LEU A 387 -13.29 -9.41 11.06
CA LEU A 387 -13.73 -8.66 12.24
C LEU A 387 -12.84 -7.44 12.53
N LYS A 388 -11.54 -7.52 12.22
CA LYS A 388 -10.59 -6.40 12.40
C LYS A 388 -10.81 -5.26 11.38
N MET A 389 -11.29 -5.55 10.18
CA MET A 389 -11.47 -4.55 9.12
C MET A 389 -12.72 -3.67 9.34
N TRP A 390 -13.75 -4.18 9.99
CA TRP A 390 -15.00 -3.43 10.21
C TRP A 390 -14.84 -2.15 11.06
N PRO A 391 -14.14 -2.17 12.20
CA PRO A 391 -13.85 -0.94 12.95
C PRO A 391 -13.08 0.10 12.13
N VAL A 392 -12.13 -0.34 11.29
CA VAL A 392 -11.36 0.54 10.40
C VAL A 392 -12.28 1.20 9.38
N PHE A 393 -13.18 0.41 8.77
CA PHE A 393 -14.20 0.92 7.84
C PHE A 393 -15.12 1.95 8.51
N GLN A 394 -15.62 1.66 9.73
CA GLN A 394 -16.50 2.57 10.44
C GLN A 394 -15.81 3.90 10.80
N LYS A 395 -14.53 3.83 11.17
CA LYS A 395 -13.70 5.01 11.42
C LYS A 395 -13.57 5.86 10.16
N LEU A 396 -13.21 5.27 9.02
CA LEU A 396 -13.09 5.97 7.73
C LEU A 396 -14.41 6.64 7.29
N MET A 397 -15.54 5.92 7.42
CA MET A 397 -16.85 6.49 7.08
C MET A 397 -17.19 7.67 7.99
N SER A 398 -16.86 7.59 9.28
CA SER A 398 -17.06 8.70 10.21
C SER A 398 -16.18 9.90 9.87
N GLU A 399 -14.91 9.66 9.49
CA GLU A 399 -13.99 10.70 9.02
C GLU A 399 -14.50 11.39 7.75
N HIS A 400 -15.09 10.65 6.79
CA HIS A 400 -15.71 11.25 5.60
C HIS A 400 -16.91 12.15 5.97
N VAL A 401 -17.79 11.69 6.86
CA VAL A 401 -18.94 12.48 7.35
C VAL A 401 -18.47 13.74 8.06
N ASP A 402 -17.50 13.62 8.98
CA ASP A 402 -16.99 14.74 9.75
C ASP A 402 -16.24 15.76 8.88
N SER A 403 -15.51 15.30 7.87
CA SER A 403 -14.81 16.17 6.91
C SER A 403 -15.81 16.97 6.07
N LEU A 404 -16.89 16.32 5.62
CA LEU A 404 -17.96 16.97 4.87
C LEU A 404 -18.70 18.00 5.73
N LYS A 405 -19.00 17.65 6.98
CA LYS A 405 -19.63 18.55 7.95
C LYS A 405 -18.76 19.78 8.23
N LYS A 406 -17.47 19.60 8.53
CA LYS A 406 -16.52 20.71 8.75
C LYS A 406 -16.38 21.61 7.51
N PHE A 407 -16.43 21.03 6.32
CA PHE A 407 -16.41 21.79 5.07
C PHE A 407 -17.70 22.61 4.88
N ALA A 408 -18.86 22.03 5.18
CA ALA A 408 -20.15 22.72 5.12
C ALA A 408 -20.25 23.89 6.12
N GLU A 409 -19.73 23.72 7.33
CA GLU A 409 -19.70 24.74 8.38
C GLU A 409 -18.64 25.84 8.13
N GLY A 410 -17.79 25.70 7.09
CA GLY A 410 -16.68 26.61 6.83
C GLY A 410 -15.54 26.52 7.85
N ALA A 411 -15.54 25.47 8.68
CA ALA A 411 -14.62 25.24 9.78
C ALA A 411 -13.22 24.74 9.34
N THR A 412 -12.93 24.69 8.04
CA THR A 412 -11.56 24.46 7.51
C THR A 412 -10.65 25.69 7.68
N SER A 413 -10.94 26.55 8.65
CA SER A 413 -10.16 27.74 9.06
C SER A 413 -8.91 27.34 9.85
N GLY A 414 -8.01 26.59 9.21
CA GLY A 414 -6.60 26.52 9.59
C GLY A 414 -5.82 27.60 8.83
N TYR A 415 -4.84 28.21 9.50
CA TYR A 415 -4.07 29.40 9.09
C TYR A 415 -3.45 29.43 7.67
N PHE A 416 -3.56 28.36 6.85
CA PHE A 416 -2.99 28.28 5.50
C PHE A 416 -3.89 27.73 4.37
N ARG A 417 -5.18 27.43 4.58
CA ARG A 417 -6.10 27.12 3.46
C ARG A 417 -7.48 27.73 3.67
N ARG A 418 -7.76 28.82 2.95
CA ARG A 418 -9.13 29.35 2.75
C ARG A 418 -9.89 28.38 1.84
N GLY A 419 -10.48 27.33 2.40
CA GLY A 419 -11.43 26.48 1.67
C GLY A 419 -12.76 27.22 1.49
N THR A 420 -12.84 28.17 0.57
CA THR A 420 -14.14 28.71 0.16
C THR A 420 -14.92 27.61 -0.55
N THR A 421 -16.17 27.38 -0.15
CA THR A 421 -17.10 26.50 -0.87
C THR A 421 -17.32 27.07 -2.27
N THR A 422 -16.58 26.59 -3.27
CA THR A 422 -16.76 26.96 -4.67
C THR A 422 -17.74 26.00 -5.34
N ASP A 423 -18.41 26.45 -6.41
CA ASP A 423 -19.31 25.62 -7.21
C ASP A 423 -18.60 24.35 -7.72
N ALA A 424 -17.35 24.49 -8.16
CA ALA A 424 -16.50 23.37 -8.60
C ALA A 424 -16.19 22.37 -7.48
N ALA A 425 -15.93 22.84 -6.25
CA ALA A 425 -15.69 21.96 -5.11
C ALA A 425 -16.94 21.16 -4.74
N VAL A 426 -18.13 21.79 -4.73
CA VAL A 426 -19.40 21.11 -4.45
C VAL A 426 -19.72 20.07 -5.54
N SER A 427 -19.54 20.42 -6.82
CA SER A 427 -19.69 19.46 -7.93
C SER A 427 -18.73 18.28 -7.83
N SER A 428 -17.48 18.50 -7.43
CA SER A 428 -16.51 17.42 -7.18
C SER A 428 -16.96 16.50 -6.04
N ILE A 429 -17.49 17.05 -4.94
CA ILE A 429 -17.99 16.28 -3.81
C ILE A 429 -19.22 15.45 -4.22
N CYS A 430 -20.16 16.03 -4.99
CA CYS A 430 -21.31 15.29 -5.52
C CYS A 430 -20.89 14.09 -6.37
N ARG A 431 -19.90 14.24 -7.26
CA ARG A 431 -19.36 13.12 -8.07
C ARG A 431 -18.73 12.03 -7.22
N ARG A 432 -17.93 12.41 -6.23
CA ARG A 432 -17.31 11.46 -5.29
C ARG A 432 -18.35 10.73 -4.44
N TYR A 433 -19.39 11.41 -4.00
CA TYR A 433 -20.51 10.78 -3.30
C TYR A 433 -21.21 9.74 -4.18
N VAL A 434 -21.52 10.08 -5.43
CA VAL A 434 -22.08 9.14 -6.41
C VAL A 434 -21.18 7.91 -6.58
N ALA A 435 -19.87 8.13 -6.72
CA ALA A 435 -18.89 7.06 -6.88
C ALA A 435 -18.91 6.10 -5.69
N VAL A 436 -18.89 6.62 -4.46
CA VAL A 436 -18.98 5.83 -3.23
C VAL A 436 -20.32 5.10 -3.15
N PHE A 437 -21.43 5.79 -3.41
CA PHE A 437 -22.78 5.20 -3.32
C PHE A 437 -22.95 4.04 -4.32
N ASN A 438 -22.62 4.27 -5.60
CA ASN A 438 -22.75 3.25 -6.64
C ASN A 438 -21.82 2.06 -6.38
N SER A 439 -20.60 2.30 -5.89
CA SER A 439 -19.67 1.22 -5.53
C SER A 439 -20.19 0.38 -4.36
N PHE A 440 -20.77 1.02 -3.34
CA PHE A 440 -21.31 0.31 -2.17
C PHE A 440 -22.54 -0.50 -2.54
N VAL A 441 -23.44 0.05 -3.37
CA VAL A 441 -24.59 -0.70 -3.88
C VAL A 441 -24.14 -1.89 -4.75
N ALA A 442 -23.09 -1.74 -5.55
CA ALA A 442 -22.54 -2.84 -6.35
C ALA A 442 -21.88 -3.93 -5.52
N LEU A 443 -21.35 -3.59 -4.34
CA LEU A 443 -20.70 -4.51 -3.41
C LEU A 443 -21.66 -5.12 -2.38
N THR A 444 -22.89 -4.63 -2.29
CA THR A 444 -23.88 -5.05 -1.29
C THR A 444 -25.09 -5.65 -1.99
N ASP A 445 -25.19 -6.99 -1.99
CA ASP A 445 -26.31 -7.71 -2.59
C ASP A 445 -27.56 -7.68 -1.70
N GLN A 446 -27.40 -7.57 -0.37
CA GLN A 446 -28.50 -7.59 0.60
C GLN A 446 -28.87 -6.20 1.11
N ALA A 447 -30.14 -5.81 0.97
CA ALA A 447 -30.66 -4.51 1.41
C ALA A 447 -30.73 -4.36 2.95
N GLU A 448 -30.54 -5.44 3.70
CA GLU A 448 -30.62 -5.50 5.17
C GLU A 448 -29.32 -5.12 5.88
N GLU A 449 -28.26 -4.79 5.14
CA GLU A 449 -26.97 -4.36 5.69
C GLU A 449 -27.03 -2.94 6.30
N THR A 450 -27.70 -2.85 7.45
CA THR A 450 -28.03 -1.59 8.13
C THR A 450 -26.83 -0.70 8.39
N MET A 451 -25.67 -1.27 8.73
CA MET A 451 -24.45 -0.51 9.01
C MET A 451 -23.94 0.27 7.80
N ILE A 452 -23.93 -0.32 6.60
CA ILE A 452 -23.44 0.32 5.38
C ILE A 452 -24.39 1.44 4.98
N PHE A 453 -25.69 1.11 4.88
CA PHE A 453 -26.70 2.09 4.44
C PHE A 453 -26.92 3.20 5.47
N SER A 454 -26.70 2.96 6.77
CA SER A 454 -26.72 4.01 7.80
C SER A 454 -25.60 5.03 7.59
N ASN A 455 -24.38 4.57 7.26
CA ASN A 455 -23.27 5.48 6.96
C ASN A 455 -23.48 6.27 5.64
N LEU A 456 -24.03 5.62 4.61
CA LEU A 456 -24.41 6.30 3.36
C LEU A 456 -25.53 7.35 3.58
N LEU A 457 -26.49 7.04 4.44
CA LEU A 457 -27.56 7.96 4.84
C LEU A 457 -26.99 9.19 5.56
N ARG A 458 -26.02 9.00 6.47
CA ARG A 458 -25.34 10.11 7.15
C ARG A 458 -24.59 11.00 6.15
N LEU A 459 -23.86 10.39 5.20
CA LEU A 459 -23.18 11.15 4.13
C LEU A 459 -24.18 11.93 3.28
N ARG A 460 -25.31 11.32 2.91
CA ARG A 460 -26.40 12.00 2.18
C ARG A 460 -26.91 13.22 2.93
N GLN A 461 -27.19 13.07 4.22
CA GLN A 461 -27.70 14.16 5.05
C GLN A 461 -26.72 15.34 5.09
N GLU A 462 -25.43 15.08 5.26
CA GLU A 462 -24.41 16.13 5.25
C GLU A 462 -24.19 16.74 3.84
N LEU A 463 -24.32 15.95 2.77
CA LEU A 463 -24.26 16.46 1.40
C LEU A 463 -25.45 17.38 1.08
N SER A 464 -26.67 16.96 1.44
CA SER A 464 -27.87 17.80 1.28
C SER A 464 -27.72 19.12 2.04
N LYS A 465 -27.18 19.09 3.28
CA LYS A 465 -26.89 20.30 4.05
C LYS A 465 -25.86 21.17 3.34
N LEU A 466 -24.75 20.61 2.86
CA LEU A 466 -23.72 21.35 2.12
C LEU A 466 -24.31 22.07 0.90
N ILE A 467 -25.11 21.39 0.08
CA ILE A 467 -25.71 21.96 -1.13
C ILE A 467 -26.64 23.13 -0.78
N VAL A 468 -27.49 22.96 0.24
CA VAL A 468 -28.38 24.03 0.73
C VAL A 468 -27.57 25.20 1.29
N THR A 469 -26.60 24.96 2.18
CA THR A 469 -25.76 26.03 2.76
C THR A 469 -24.92 26.76 1.73
N HIS A 470 -24.45 26.08 0.67
CA HIS A 470 -23.74 26.73 -0.43
C HIS A 470 -24.66 27.62 -1.28
N THR A 471 -25.86 27.13 -1.61
CA THR A 471 -26.84 27.86 -2.42
C THR A 471 -27.57 28.96 -1.65
N ASP A 472 -27.68 28.86 -0.33
CA ASP A 472 -28.19 29.92 0.55
C ASP A 472 -27.35 31.20 0.50
N LYS A 473 -26.09 31.12 0.05
CA LYS A 473 -25.24 32.30 -0.18
C LYS A 473 -25.68 33.12 -1.39
N GLN A 474 -26.56 32.60 -2.25
CA GLN A 474 -27.12 33.31 -3.38
C GLN A 474 -28.35 34.12 -2.95
N THR A 475 -28.34 35.43 -3.20
CA THR A 475 -29.41 36.35 -2.80
C THR A 475 -30.65 36.24 -3.69
N ASP A 476 -30.49 35.89 -4.97
CA ASP A 476 -31.61 35.75 -5.91
C ASP A 476 -32.30 34.38 -5.77
N PRO A 477 -33.61 34.34 -5.46
CA PRO A 477 -34.36 33.07 -5.32
C PRO A 477 -34.37 32.23 -6.60
N VAL A 478 -34.33 32.85 -7.78
CA VAL A 478 -34.30 32.13 -9.06
C VAL A 478 -32.93 31.52 -9.32
N ALA A 479 -31.86 32.29 -9.16
CA ALA A 479 -30.49 31.78 -9.23
C ALA A 479 -30.25 30.64 -8.25
N LYS A 480 -30.73 30.79 -7.00
CA LYS A 480 -30.66 29.75 -5.95
C LYS A 480 -31.31 28.46 -6.38
N ALA A 481 -32.53 28.52 -6.89
CA ALA A 481 -33.26 27.32 -7.30
C ALA A 481 -32.66 26.66 -8.56
N ARG A 482 -32.09 27.44 -9.49
CA ARG A 482 -31.30 26.91 -10.63
C ARG A 482 -30.01 26.23 -10.18
N ALA A 483 -29.28 26.81 -9.24
CA ALA A 483 -28.05 26.22 -8.70
C ALA A 483 -28.33 24.91 -7.94
N LEU A 484 -29.41 24.86 -7.16
CA LEU A 484 -29.89 23.63 -6.52
C LEU A 484 -30.19 22.54 -7.54
N SER A 485 -30.98 22.87 -8.58
CA SER A 485 -31.33 21.91 -9.62
C SER A 485 -30.10 21.38 -10.37
N LYS A 486 -29.11 22.23 -10.66
CA LYS A 486 -27.84 21.81 -11.27
C LYS A 486 -27.14 20.70 -10.46
N PHE A 487 -27.01 20.86 -9.14
CA PHE A 487 -26.36 19.84 -8.30
C PHE A 487 -27.20 18.57 -8.16
N TYR A 488 -28.52 18.69 -8.03
CA TYR A 488 -29.41 17.53 -7.92
C TYR A 488 -29.49 16.75 -9.23
N GLU A 489 -29.51 17.41 -10.39
CA GLU A 489 -29.46 16.76 -11.70
C GLU A 489 -28.14 16.00 -11.90
N GLN A 490 -27.01 16.60 -11.49
CA GLN A 490 -25.71 15.94 -11.51
C GLN A 490 -25.70 14.67 -10.64
N LEU A 491 -26.30 14.73 -9.45
CA LEU A 491 -26.45 13.57 -8.57
C LEU A 491 -27.35 12.50 -9.19
N LEU A 492 -28.51 12.89 -9.72
CA LEU A 492 -29.46 11.98 -10.36
C LEU A 492 -28.85 11.26 -11.56
N GLN A 493 -28.17 12.00 -12.44
CA GLN A 493 -27.49 11.43 -13.61
C GLN A 493 -26.38 10.46 -13.18
N GLY A 494 -25.60 10.83 -12.16
CA GLY A 494 -24.55 9.96 -11.62
C GLY A 494 -25.10 8.67 -11.00
N LEU A 495 -26.17 8.77 -10.21
CA LEU A 495 -26.81 7.61 -9.56
C LEU A 495 -27.52 6.70 -10.58
N SER A 496 -28.13 7.26 -11.63
CA SER A 496 -28.80 6.47 -12.67
C SER A 496 -27.83 5.67 -13.54
N ASN A 497 -26.59 6.13 -13.68
CA ASN A 497 -25.56 5.45 -14.47
C ASN A 497 -24.85 4.31 -13.71
N GLY A 498 -25.26 4.02 -12.47
CA GLY A 498 -24.70 2.91 -11.70
C GLY A 498 -25.05 1.53 -12.29
N PRO A 499 -24.42 0.45 -11.80
CA PRO A 499 -24.60 -0.90 -12.33
C PRO A 499 -25.95 -1.54 -11.96
N HIS A 500 -26.64 -1.04 -10.92
CA HIS A 500 -27.88 -1.64 -10.38
C HIS A 500 -28.92 -0.59 -9.89
N PRO A 501 -29.26 0.46 -10.65
CA PRO A 501 -30.11 1.55 -10.18
C PRO A 501 -31.57 1.10 -9.98
N THR A 502 -32.01 0.06 -10.69
CA THR A 502 -33.40 -0.43 -10.69
C THR A 502 -33.60 -1.75 -9.96
N SER A 503 -32.55 -2.51 -9.66
CA SER A 503 -32.67 -3.81 -8.96
C SER A 503 -32.54 -3.69 -7.45
N HIS A 504 -31.79 -2.72 -6.94
CA HIS A 504 -31.53 -2.59 -5.50
C HIS A 504 -32.52 -1.60 -4.80
N PRO A 505 -33.30 -2.03 -3.79
CA PRO A 505 -34.31 -1.17 -3.14
C PRO A 505 -33.76 0.13 -2.55
N LYS A 506 -32.54 0.09 -1.98
CA LYS A 506 -31.91 1.31 -1.43
C LYS A 506 -31.49 2.30 -2.52
N ALA A 507 -31.07 1.81 -3.70
CA ALA A 507 -30.73 2.68 -4.82
C ALA A 507 -31.98 3.38 -5.36
N GLN A 508 -33.09 2.66 -5.47
CA GLN A 508 -34.39 3.24 -5.81
C GLN A 508 -34.83 4.31 -4.80
N SER A 509 -34.67 4.04 -3.49
CA SER A 509 -35.02 5.00 -2.43
C SER A 509 -34.17 6.28 -2.50
N GLU A 510 -32.90 6.15 -2.89
CA GLU A 510 -31.99 7.27 -3.04
C GLU A 510 -32.33 8.12 -4.27
N LEU A 511 -32.61 7.47 -5.41
CA LEU A 511 -33.09 8.14 -6.62
C LEU A 511 -34.41 8.87 -6.37
N ALA A 512 -35.35 8.27 -5.64
CA ALA A 512 -36.61 8.90 -5.29
C ALA A 512 -36.40 10.16 -4.43
N TYR A 513 -35.52 10.08 -3.43
CA TYR A 513 -35.17 11.22 -2.56
C TYR A 513 -34.63 12.41 -3.35
N TRP A 514 -33.64 12.18 -4.23
CA TRP A 514 -33.07 13.27 -5.03
C TRP A 514 -34.03 13.81 -6.09
N ARG A 515 -34.89 12.95 -6.66
CA ARG A 515 -35.91 13.35 -7.63
C ARG A 515 -36.96 14.27 -7.00
N GLU A 516 -37.43 13.94 -5.80
CA GLU A 516 -38.36 14.78 -5.05
C GLU A 516 -37.76 16.17 -4.78
N ARG A 517 -36.47 16.23 -4.41
CA ARG A 517 -35.77 17.50 -4.13
C ARG A 517 -35.53 18.35 -5.37
N ASP A 518 -35.19 17.74 -6.49
CA ASP A 518 -35.07 18.45 -7.77
C ASP A 518 -36.43 18.98 -8.25
N GLU A 519 -37.49 18.18 -8.15
CA GLU A 519 -38.84 18.64 -8.51
C GLU A 519 -39.31 19.81 -7.63
N GLU A 520 -39.04 19.75 -6.32
CA GLU A 520 -39.32 20.85 -5.39
C GLU A 520 -38.55 22.14 -5.75
N ALA A 521 -37.28 22.00 -6.17
CA ALA A 521 -36.47 23.13 -6.64
C ALA A 521 -37.03 23.71 -7.95
N ARG A 522 -37.41 22.87 -8.92
CA ARG A 522 -38.00 23.31 -10.21
C ARG A 522 -39.35 23.97 -10.02
N ARG A 523 -40.21 23.46 -9.14
CA ARG A 523 -41.51 24.07 -8.81
C ARG A 523 -41.33 25.49 -8.26
N ARG A 524 -40.29 25.75 -7.46
CA ARG A 524 -39.96 27.10 -6.97
C ARG A 524 -39.49 28.06 -8.08
N VAL A 525 -38.79 27.55 -9.10
CA VAL A 525 -38.44 28.35 -10.29
C VAL A 525 -39.70 28.69 -11.10
N ALA A 526 -40.59 27.71 -11.30
CA ALA A 526 -41.81 27.88 -12.08
C ALA A 526 -42.81 28.82 -11.39
N SER A 527 -42.95 28.75 -10.05
CA SER A 527 -43.86 29.65 -9.31
C SER A 527 -43.38 31.10 -9.24
N THR A 528 -42.06 31.33 -9.32
CA THR A 528 -41.48 32.68 -9.40
C THR A 528 -41.56 33.26 -10.82
N HIS A 529 -41.60 32.41 -11.85
CA HIS A 529 -41.97 32.79 -13.22
C HIS A 529 -43.48 32.60 -13.42
N GLY A 530 -44.31 33.34 -12.67
CA GLY A 530 -45.75 33.44 -12.96
C GLY A 530 -46.00 33.87 -14.41
N PRO A 531 -47.13 33.48 -15.02
CA PRO A 531 -47.36 33.58 -16.45
C PRO A 531 -47.23 35.04 -16.90
N THR A 532 -46.26 35.34 -17.77
CA THR A 532 -46.30 36.58 -18.55
C THR A 532 -47.63 36.61 -19.29
N ASN A 533 -48.49 37.55 -18.90
CA ASN A 533 -49.78 37.86 -19.52
C ASN A 533 -49.64 37.94 -21.04
N VAL A 534 -50.08 36.90 -21.75
CA VAL A 534 -50.35 36.94 -23.21
C VAL A 534 -51.82 37.33 -23.47
N THR A 535 -52.58 37.71 -22.45
CA THR A 535 -54.03 37.96 -22.58
C THR A 535 -54.44 39.40 -22.26
N GLN A 536 -53.73 40.38 -22.80
CA GLN A 536 -54.21 41.78 -22.79
C GLN A 536 -53.71 42.59 -23.99
N ALA A 537 -53.98 42.09 -25.20
CA ALA A 537 -53.81 42.88 -26.43
C ALA A 537 -54.82 42.53 -27.54
N VAL A 538 -56.08 42.19 -27.19
CA VAL A 538 -57.18 41.99 -28.18
C VAL A 538 -58.46 42.75 -27.82
N ARG A 539 -58.35 43.84 -27.06
CA ARG A 539 -59.45 44.81 -26.91
C ARG A 539 -58.87 46.21 -27.02
N ASN A 540 -58.77 46.69 -28.25
CA ASN A 540 -59.07 48.06 -28.68
C ASN A 540 -58.41 48.32 -30.04
N SER A 541 -59.21 48.25 -31.11
CA SER A 541 -58.94 49.01 -32.32
C SER A 541 -60.30 49.48 -32.88
N PRO A 542 -60.47 50.79 -33.11
CA PRO A 542 -61.72 51.32 -33.62
C PRO A 542 -61.79 51.21 -35.16
N ASN A 543 -63.03 51.01 -35.59
CA ASN A 543 -63.62 51.23 -36.90
C ASN A 543 -62.93 52.32 -37.76
N ALA A 544 -62.60 52.01 -39.03
CA ALA A 544 -62.99 52.80 -40.23
C ALA A 544 -62.32 52.34 -41.55
N SER A 545 -63.15 52.28 -42.59
CA SER A 545 -62.88 52.41 -44.05
C SER A 545 -62.44 51.18 -44.89
N SER A 546 -63.43 50.64 -45.62
CA SER A 546 -63.29 49.92 -46.90
C SER A 546 -63.03 50.90 -48.07
N PRO A 547 -63.07 50.52 -49.38
CA PRO A 547 -62.84 49.23 -50.08
C PRO A 547 -61.91 49.37 -51.32
N LYS A 548 -61.53 48.26 -51.98
CA LYS A 548 -61.71 48.03 -53.45
C LYS A 548 -61.06 46.74 -54.01
N SER A 549 -61.93 45.90 -54.58
CA SER A 549 -61.84 45.15 -55.85
C SER A 549 -60.58 44.32 -56.20
N GLN A 550 -60.72 42.98 -56.12
CA GLN A 550 -60.65 41.94 -57.20
C GLN A 550 -59.78 42.17 -58.48
N PRO A 551 -59.40 41.13 -59.30
CA PRO A 551 -59.61 39.66 -59.16
C PRO A 551 -58.46 38.74 -59.70
N LYS A 552 -58.73 37.42 -59.73
CA LYS A 552 -58.15 36.31 -60.53
C LYS A 552 -56.85 35.70 -59.96
N GLN A 553 -56.70 34.37 -59.83
CA GLN A 553 -57.27 33.23 -60.56
C GLN A 553 -57.62 32.07 -59.62
#